data_AF-A0A7R7JDB3-F1
#
_entry.id   AF-A0A7R7JDB3-F1
#
_cell.length_a   1.000
_cell.length_b   1.000
_cell.length_c   1.000
_cell.angle_alpha   90.00
_cell.angle_beta   90.00
_cell.angle_gamma   90.00
#
_symmetry.space_group_name_H-M   'P 1'
#
loop_
_entity.id
_entity.type
_entity.pdbx_description
1 polymer ?
#
loop_
_entity_poly.entity_id
_entity_poly.type
_entity_poly.pdbx_seq_one_letter_code
_entity_poly.pdbx_strand_id
1 'polypeptide(L)'
;MYPLFVYKINERFELMPLILKIVCGAAFVLSIFQIAALFFPILSPQIEGVAINAPFFIVLMGAFYIAIGWGVYAKQKWSIPLIVLSPLFQYGILFLDRGLPSEQAIKVNLLFVAVWAVLFVVYFSRKRVKSYFCGVSNA
;
A
#
# COMPACT_ATOMS: atom_id res chain seq x y z
N MET A 1 14.26 1.21 -31.22
CA MET A 1 14.25 -0.06 -30.46
C MET A 1 14.20 0.28 -28.99
N TYR A 2 13.05 0.10 -28.32
CA TYR A 2 13.03 0.18 -26.86
C TYR A 2 13.77 -1.03 -26.31
N PRO A 3 14.60 -0.87 -25.26
CA PRO A 3 15.25 -2.02 -24.65
C PRO A 3 14.18 -3.01 -24.17
N LEU A 4 14.39 -4.30 -24.40
CA LEU A 4 13.45 -5.41 -24.15
C LEU A 4 12.86 -5.38 -22.72
N PHE A 5 13.61 -4.80 -21.78
CA PHE A 5 13.19 -4.57 -20.39
C PHE A 5 12.03 -3.56 -20.25
N VAL A 6 12.07 -2.44 -20.99
CA VAL A 6 11.04 -1.40 -20.95
C VAL A 6 9.72 -1.91 -21.52
N TYR A 7 9.79 -2.72 -22.58
CA TYR A 7 8.61 -3.37 -23.15
C TYR A 7 7.91 -4.31 -22.14
N LYS A 8 8.70 -5.13 -21.45
CA LYS A 8 8.20 -6.09 -20.45
C LYS A 8 7.62 -5.42 -19.19
N ILE A 9 8.10 -4.23 -18.82
CA ILE A 9 7.51 -3.42 -17.74
C ILE A 9 6.14 -2.90 -18.17
N ASN A 10 6.04 -2.37 -19.39
CA ASN A 10 4.81 -1.75 -19.88
C ASN A 10 3.65 -2.76 -19.96
N GLU A 11 3.89 -3.95 -20.51
CA GLU A 11 2.86 -5.00 -20.61
C GLU A 11 2.30 -5.43 -19.25
N ARG A 12 3.18 -5.57 -18.24
CA ARG A 12 2.75 -5.97 -16.89
C ARG A 12 1.87 -4.91 -16.24
N PHE A 13 2.21 -3.65 -16.44
CA PHE A 13 1.44 -2.53 -15.92
C PHE A 13 0.12 -2.36 -16.70
N GLU A 14 0.10 -2.58 -18.01
CA GLU A 14 -1.10 -2.51 -18.85
C GLU A 14 -2.16 -3.54 -18.44
N LEU A 15 -1.75 -4.79 -18.21
CA LEU A 15 -2.63 -5.89 -17.83
C LEU A 15 -3.14 -5.82 -16.38
N MET A 16 -2.59 -4.94 -15.55
CA MET A 16 -2.99 -4.79 -14.15
C MET A 16 -4.41 -4.18 -14.05
N PRO A 17 -5.30 -4.71 -13.20
CA PRO A 17 -6.58 -4.06 -12.91
C PRO A 17 -6.40 -2.61 -12.44
N LEU A 18 -7.30 -1.69 -12.84
CA LEU A 18 -7.16 -0.25 -12.58
C LEU A 18 -6.89 0.09 -11.10
N ILE A 19 -7.65 -0.49 -10.18
CA ILE A 19 -7.47 -0.23 -8.73
C ILE A 19 -6.09 -0.71 -8.26
N LEU A 20 -5.61 -1.86 -8.75
CA LEU A 20 -4.26 -2.33 -8.43
C LEU A 20 -3.17 -1.44 -9.02
N LYS A 21 -3.39 -0.82 -10.20
CA LYS A 21 -2.45 0.18 -10.74
C LYS A 21 -2.33 1.37 -9.80
N ILE A 22 -3.48 1.85 -9.32
CA ILE A 22 -3.52 2.97 -8.37
C ILE A 22 -2.83 2.58 -7.07
N VAL A 23 -3.15 1.41 -6.49
CA VAL A 23 -2.51 0.91 -5.26
C VAL A 23 -1.00 0.75 -5.45
N CYS A 24 -0.56 0.15 -6.55
CA CYS A 24 0.86 -0.04 -6.84
C CYS A 24 1.61 1.29 -6.99
N GLY A 25 1.05 2.22 -7.77
CA GLY A 25 1.64 3.54 -7.99
C GLY A 25 1.68 4.36 -6.70
N ALA A 26 0.55 4.42 -5.97
CA ALA A 26 0.47 5.11 -4.69
C ALA A 26 1.46 4.53 -3.67
N ALA A 27 1.59 3.20 -3.57
CA ALA A 27 2.54 2.57 -2.67
C ALA A 27 3.99 2.99 -2.97
N PHE A 28 4.42 2.98 -4.24
CA PHE A 28 5.77 3.44 -4.58
C PHE A 28 5.98 4.94 -4.31
N VAL A 29 5.01 5.78 -4.66
CA VAL A 29 5.09 7.23 -4.38
C VAL A 29 5.16 7.50 -2.87
N LEU A 30 4.30 6.86 -2.08
CA LEU A 30 4.32 6.96 -0.62
C LEU A 30 5.65 6.46 -0.04
N SER A 31 6.21 5.38 -0.58
CA SER A 31 7.53 4.88 -0.18
C SER A 31 8.63 5.89 -0.41
N ILE A 32 8.64 6.52 -1.59
CA ILE A 32 9.63 7.55 -1.95
C ILE A 32 9.51 8.73 -0.99
N PHE A 33 8.30 9.24 -0.76
CA PHE A 33 8.10 10.35 0.19
C PHE A 33 8.48 9.97 1.61
N GLN A 34 8.15 8.75 2.05
CA GLN A 34 8.53 8.27 3.36
C GLN A 34 10.07 8.21 3.51
N ILE A 35 10.78 7.63 2.55
CA ILE A 35 12.26 7.56 2.61
C ILE A 35 12.88 8.95 2.50
N ALA A 36 12.35 9.82 1.63
CA ALA A 36 12.81 11.20 1.49
C ALA A 36 12.61 12.01 2.79
N ALA A 37 11.61 11.65 3.60
CA ALA A 37 11.34 12.29 4.88
C ALA A 37 12.47 12.11 5.91
N LEU A 38 13.34 11.09 5.75
CA LEU A 38 14.55 10.94 6.57
C LEU A 38 15.51 12.13 6.41
N PHE A 39 15.49 12.79 5.26
CA PHE A 39 16.34 13.94 4.95
C PHE A 39 15.56 15.26 5.02
N PHE A 40 14.28 15.23 4.61
CA PHE A 40 13.40 16.39 4.56
C PHE A 40 12.08 16.06 5.27
N PRO A 41 11.98 16.23 6.60
CA PRO A 41 10.80 15.81 7.37
C PRO A 41 9.46 16.38 6.89
N ILE A 42 9.47 17.54 6.22
CA ILE A 42 8.28 18.16 5.60
C ILE A 42 7.65 17.30 4.50
N LEU A 43 8.41 16.37 3.92
CA LEU A 43 7.93 15.43 2.90
C LEU A 43 7.26 14.20 3.50
N SER A 44 7.27 14.01 4.83
CA SER A 44 6.60 12.86 5.44
C SER A 44 5.11 12.89 5.10
N PRO A 45 4.56 11.82 4.50
CA PRO A 45 3.13 11.65 4.39
C PRO A 45 2.49 11.81 5.78
N GLN A 46 1.46 12.64 5.86
CA GLN A 46 0.72 12.88 7.10
C GLN A 46 -0.49 11.95 7.15
N ILE A 47 -0.70 11.34 8.32
CA ILE A 47 -1.90 10.57 8.64
C ILE A 47 -2.70 11.45 9.59
N GLU A 48 -3.89 11.88 9.17
CA GLU A 48 -4.76 12.76 9.98
C GLU A 48 -4.07 14.07 10.41
N GLY A 49 -3.21 14.62 9.54
CA GLY A 49 -2.43 15.82 9.83
C GLY A 49 -1.17 15.60 10.66
N VAL A 50 -0.86 14.34 11.02
CA VAL A 50 0.30 13.99 11.85
C VAL A 50 1.32 13.20 11.05
N ALA A 51 2.57 13.68 11.04
CA ALA A 51 3.70 12.99 10.41
C ALA A 51 4.36 11.98 11.37
N ILE A 52 4.94 10.92 10.81
CA ILE A 52 5.81 10.01 11.56
C ILE A 52 7.16 10.68 11.75
N ASN A 53 7.66 10.74 12.99
CA ASN A 53 8.90 11.43 13.30
C ASN A 53 10.09 10.48 13.48
N ALA A 54 9.88 9.30 14.08
CA ALA A 54 11.00 8.41 14.37
C ALA A 54 11.57 7.79 13.08
N PRO A 55 12.89 7.92 12.82
CA PRO A 55 13.52 7.39 11.61
C PRO A 55 13.28 5.90 11.39
N PHE A 56 13.28 5.10 12.46
CA PHE A 56 12.99 3.67 12.39
C PHE A 56 11.57 3.39 11.83
N PHE A 57 10.57 4.11 12.30
CA PHE A 57 9.19 3.96 11.83
C PHE A 57 8.98 4.50 10.43
N ILE A 58 9.71 5.55 10.04
CA ILE A 58 9.76 6.05 8.67
C ILE A 58 10.28 4.95 7.73
N VAL A 59 11.42 4.33 8.05
CA VAL A 59 11.98 3.23 7.24
C VAL A 59 11.03 2.05 7.18
N LEU A 60 10.44 1.65 8.32
CA LEU A 60 9.51 0.53 8.39
C LEU A 60 8.27 0.76 7.52
N MET A 61 7.69 1.95 7.58
CA MET A 61 6.54 2.34 6.77
C MET A 61 6.89 2.38 5.28
N GLY A 62 8.06 2.93 4.93
CA GLY A 62 8.54 2.95 3.55
C GLY A 62 8.75 1.54 2.99
N ALA A 63 9.39 0.65 3.76
CA ALA A 63 9.60 -0.74 3.40
C ALA A 63 8.27 -1.50 3.22
N PHE A 64 7.29 -1.23 4.08
CA PHE A 64 5.95 -1.81 3.97
C PHE A 64 5.25 -1.44 2.66
N TYR A 65 5.29 -0.16 2.27
CA TYR A 65 4.72 0.25 0.98
C TYR A 65 5.52 -0.28 -0.21
N ILE A 66 6.85 -0.36 -0.12
CA ILE A 66 7.67 -1.01 -1.17
C ILE A 66 7.21 -2.46 -1.33
N ALA A 67 7.01 -3.19 -0.22
CA ALA A 67 6.54 -4.57 -0.25
C ALA A 67 5.16 -4.68 -0.92
N ILE A 68 4.21 -3.78 -0.59
CA ILE A 68 2.91 -3.75 -1.28
C ILE A 68 3.07 -3.50 -2.79
N GLY A 69 3.77 -2.43 -3.16
CA GLY A 69 3.96 -2.04 -4.56
C GLY A 69 4.64 -3.14 -5.38
N TRP A 70 5.73 -3.69 -4.83
CA TRP A 70 6.45 -4.80 -5.44
C TRP A 70 5.60 -6.06 -5.53
N GLY A 71 4.90 -6.42 -4.46
CA GLY A 71 4.04 -7.61 -4.43
C GLY A 71 2.92 -7.54 -5.46
N VAL A 72 2.27 -6.38 -5.60
CA VAL A 72 1.25 -6.15 -6.65
C VAL A 72 1.89 -6.27 -8.03
N TYR A 73 2.97 -5.55 -8.30
CA TYR A 73 3.65 -5.55 -9.60
C TYR A 73 4.13 -6.96 -10.00
N ALA A 74 4.65 -7.73 -9.05
CA ALA A 74 5.13 -9.09 -9.24
C ALA A 74 4.01 -10.15 -9.13
N LYS A 75 2.73 -9.76 -9.07
CA LYS A 75 1.56 -10.65 -8.99
C LYS A 75 1.61 -11.63 -7.81
N GLN A 76 2.18 -11.21 -6.69
CA GLN A 76 2.36 -12.05 -5.52
C GLN A 76 1.13 -12.06 -4.63
N LYS A 77 0.61 -13.25 -4.29
CA LYS A 77 -0.62 -13.39 -3.47
C LYS A 77 -0.47 -12.82 -2.06
N TRP A 78 0.74 -12.79 -1.52
CA TRP A 78 1.00 -12.21 -0.19
C TRP A 78 0.77 -10.69 -0.15
N SER A 79 0.69 -10.00 -1.29
CA SER A 79 0.36 -8.56 -1.31
C SER A 79 -1.10 -8.29 -0.95
N ILE A 80 -1.99 -9.27 -1.14
CA ILE A 80 -3.43 -9.15 -0.83
C ILE A 80 -3.64 -8.85 0.66
N PRO A 81 -3.17 -9.69 1.61
CA PRO A 81 -3.33 -9.38 3.02
C PRO A 81 -2.62 -8.09 3.43
N LEU A 82 -1.49 -7.73 2.81
CA LEU A 82 -0.82 -6.45 3.11
C LEU A 82 -1.66 -5.22 2.71
N ILE A 83 -2.35 -5.27 1.56
CA ILE A 83 -3.25 -4.18 1.14
C ILE A 83 -4.46 -4.09 2.06
N VAL A 84 -5.05 -5.24 2.42
CA VAL A 84 -6.22 -5.28 3.31
C VAL A 84 -5.87 -4.74 4.70
N LEU A 85 -4.67 -5.08 5.21
CA LEU A 85 -4.21 -4.68 6.54
C LEU A 85 -3.42 -3.37 6.54
N SER A 86 -3.27 -2.69 5.39
CA SER A 86 -2.44 -1.48 5.31
C SER A 86 -2.87 -0.37 6.27
N PRO A 87 -4.18 -0.07 6.47
CA PRO A 87 -4.57 0.96 7.41
C PRO A 87 -4.25 0.56 8.86
N LEU A 88 -4.39 -0.73 9.19
CA LEU A 88 -4.04 -1.23 10.52
C LEU A 88 -2.54 -1.05 10.79
N PHE A 89 -1.70 -1.34 9.81
CA PHE A 89 -0.26 -1.13 9.92
C PHE A 89 0.11 0.36 9.99
N GLN A 90 -0.55 1.20 9.19
CA GLN A 90 -0.40 2.65 9.18
C GLN A 90 -0.68 3.27 10.55
N TYR A 91 -1.85 2.98 11.10
CA TYR A 91 -2.26 3.47 12.42
C TYR A 91 -1.45 2.83 13.55
N GLY A 92 -1.10 1.55 13.44
CA GLY A 92 -0.24 0.88 14.42
C GLY A 92 1.11 1.56 14.56
N ILE A 93 1.78 1.87 13.44
CA ILE A 93 3.04 2.64 13.47
C ILE A 93 2.82 4.04 14.04
N LEU A 94 1.77 4.74 13.62
CA LEU A 94 1.49 6.08 14.12
C LEU A 94 1.30 6.09 15.65
N PHE A 95 0.58 5.12 16.20
CA PHE A 95 0.33 5.03 17.64
C PHE A 95 1.58 4.62 18.42
N LEU A 96 2.49 3.84 17.81
CA LEU A 96 3.78 3.54 18.40
C LEU A 96 4.72 4.75 18.38
N ASP A 97 4.66 5.61 17.35
CA ASP A 97 5.46 6.83 17.23
C ASP A 97 4.97 7.95 18.14
N ARG A 98 3.64 8.16 18.23
CA ARG A 98 3.02 9.32 18.88
C ARG A 98 2.31 9.01 20.20
N GLY A 99 2.18 7.73 20.55
CA GLY A 99 1.36 7.27 21.67
C GLY A 99 -0.10 7.00 21.27
N LEU A 100 -0.86 6.45 22.22
CA LEU A 100 -2.26 6.14 22.01
C LEU A 100 -3.10 7.42 21.84
N PRO A 101 -3.92 7.52 20.79
CA PRO A 101 -4.81 8.66 20.61
C PRO A 101 -6.04 8.53 21.53
N SER A 102 -6.96 9.50 21.44
CA SER A 102 -8.22 9.45 22.17
C SER A 102 -9.06 8.24 21.77
N GLU A 103 -9.89 7.75 22.69
CA GLU A 103 -10.79 6.61 22.43
C GLU A 103 -11.69 6.84 21.21
N GLN A 104 -12.16 8.09 21.03
CA GLN A 104 -12.96 8.46 19.86
C GLN A 104 -12.17 8.32 18.56
N ALA A 105 -10.92 8.75 18.51
CA ALA A 105 -10.05 8.58 17.34
C ALA A 105 -9.81 7.10 17.05
N ILE A 106 -9.57 6.28 18.08
CA ILE A 106 -9.43 4.81 17.91
C ILE A 106 -10.68 4.22 17.25
N LYS A 107 -11.89 4.57 17.72
CA LYS A 107 -13.16 4.08 17.14
C LYS A 107 -13.32 4.46 15.68
N VAL A 108 -13.02 5.72 15.33
CA VAL A 108 -13.08 6.20 13.94
C VAL A 108 -12.07 5.45 13.07
N ASN A 109 -10.84 5.27 13.55
CA ASN A 109 -9.76 4.64 12.79
C ASN A 109 -10.05 3.15 12.59
N LEU A 110 -10.60 2.46 13.60
CA LEU A 110 -11.06 1.08 13.48
C LEU A 110 -12.24 0.93 12.50
N LEU A 111 -13.19 1.88 12.50
CA LEU A 111 -14.27 1.88 11.52
C LEU A 111 -13.72 2.03 10.10
N PHE A 112 -12.78 2.95 9.89
CA PHE A 112 -12.12 3.13 8.60
C PHE A 112 -11.37 1.85 8.17
N VAL A 113 -10.61 1.23 9.07
CA VAL A 113 -9.91 -0.06 8.82
C VAL A 113 -10.91 -1.14 8.42
N ALA A 114 -12.05 -1.25 9.11
CA ALA A 114 -13.07 -2.25 8.83
C ALA A 114 -13.72 -2.02 7.45
N VAL A 115 -14.10 -0.78 7.13
CA VAL A 115 -14.66 -0.42 5.82
C VAL A 115 -13.66 -0.70 4.71
N TRP A 116 -12.40 -0.32 4.90
CA TRP A 116 -11.32 -0.60 3.95
C TRP A 116 -11.15 -2.10 3.72
N ALA A 117 -11.08 -2.89 4.79
CA ALA A 117 -10.92 -4.32 4.71
C ALA A 117 -12.08 -4.98 3.95
N VAL A 118 -13.32 -4.60 4.25
CA VAL A 118 -14.51 -5.11 3.54
C VAL A 118 -14.45 -4.75 2.05
N LEU A 119 -14.16 -3.49 1.71
CA LEU A 119 -14.05 -3.04 0.32
C LEU A 119 -13.00 -3.85 -0.46
N PHE A 120 -11.81 -4.04 0.11
CA PHE A 120 -10.75 -4.78 -0.57
C PHE A 120 -11.02 -6.28 -0.60
N VAL A 121 -11.60 -6.89 0.43
CA VAL A 121 -12.01 -8.30 0.41
C VAL A 121 -13.04 -8.56 -0.69
N VAL A 122 -14.05 -7.68 -0.82
CA VAL A 122 -15.04 -7.75 -1.90
C VAL A 122 -14.36 -7.54 -3.26
N TYR A 123 -13.45 -6.58 -3.37
CA TYR A 123 -12.70 -6.33 -4.60
C TYR A 123 -11.86 -7.53 -5.03
N PHE A 124 -11.06 -8.10 -4.13
CA PHE A 124 -10.24 -9.29 -4.39
C PHE A 124 -11.06 -10.56 -4.63
N SER A 125 -12.34 -10.57 -4.22
CA SER A 125 -13.26 -11.67 -4.53
C SER A 125 -13.67 -11.72 -6.01
N ARG A 126 -13.54 -10.61 -6.75
CA ARG A 126 -13.92 -10.51 -8.18
C ARG A 126 -12.98 -11.32 -9.08
N LYS A 127 -13.56 -12.04 -10.05
CA LYS A 127 -12.85 -12.94 -10.99
C LYS A 127 -11.65 -12.27 -11.68
N ARG A 128 -11.81 -11.04 -12.16
CA ARG A 128 -10.77 -10.26 -12.85
C ARG A 128 -9.52 -9.98 -11.98
N VAL A 129 -9.70 -9.84 -10.68
CA VAL A 129 -8.60 -9.56 -9.74
C VAL A 129 -7.94 -10.87 -9.32
N LYS A 130 -8.73 -11.91 -9.08
CA LYS A 130 -8.21 -13.27 -8.83
C LYS A 130 -7.36 -13.78 -9.99
N SER A 131 -7.81 -13.60 -11.24
CA SER A 131 -7.05 -14.04 -12.42
C SER A 131 -5.71 -13.32 -12.54
N TYR A 132 -5.63 -12.05 -12.14
CA TYR A 132 -4.38 -11.28 -12.12
C TYR A 132 -3.30 -11.93 -11.23
N PHE A 133 -3.64 -12.37 -10.02
CA PHE A 133 -2.69 -13.00 -9.08
C PHE A 133 -2.53 -14.51 -9.26
N CYS A 134 -3.54 -15.20 -9.78
CA CYS A 134 -3.51 -16.66 -9.93
C CYS A 134 -3.04 -17.12 -11.32
N GLY A 135 -2.84 -16.21 -12.28
CA GLY A 135 -2.40 -16.56 -13.63
C GLY A 135 -3.40 -17.42 -14.41
N VAL A 136 -4.66 -17.49 -13.96
CA VAL A 136 -5.70 -18.26 -14.65
C VAL A 136 -6.06 -17.48 -15.92
N SER A 137 -5.61 -18.01 -17.06
CA SER A 137 -6.03 -17.56 -18.38
C SER A 137 -7.55 -17.44 -18.40
N ASN A 138 -8.07 -16.32 -18.93
CA ASN A 138 -9.47 -16.24 -19.31
C ASN A 138 -9.64 -17.17 -20.53
N ALA A 139 -9.83 -18.45 -20.28
CA ALA A 139 -10.51 -19.35 -21.20
C ALA A 139 -12.02 -19.03 -21.15
#